data_AF-A0A317LKU7-F1
#
_entry.id   AF-A0A317LKU7-F1
#
_cell.length_a   1.000
_cell.length_b   1.000
_cell.length_c   1.000
_cell.angle_alpha   90.00
_cell.angle_beta   90.00
_cell.angle_gamma   90.00
#
_symmetry.space_group_name_H-M   'P 1'
#
loop_
_entity.id
_entity.type
_entity.pdbx_description
1 polymer ?
#
loop_
_entity_poly.entity_id
_entity_poly.type
_entity_poly.pdbx_seq_one_letter_code
_entity_poly.pdbx_strand_id
1 'polypeptide(L)'
;MSFSAVFLVLLAGHHAGDRWAQTDRQATHKHLPGRAGWEACAAHVATLTLCQMVLLAVVAAAEGGLSPAQLSVGLAVTAVSHFWIDRRRTLEGLAKALGRHGYYRRDAEAMDQAAHVVWLVPAALIATAPSAAVALAMAGGCVLVLAAMEDLSRRGRTALEATSKASASASATV
;
A
#
# COMPACT_ATOMS: atom_id res chain seq x y z
N MET A 1 11.19 -10.65 19.15
CA MET A 1 10.63 -9.29 19.01
C MET A 1 9.12 -9.29 19.19
N SER A 2 8.55 -8.19 19.70
CA SER A 2 7.09 -8.00 19.87
C SER A 2 6.42 -7.42 18.62
N PHE A 3 5.10 -7.54 18.52
CA PHE A 3 4.29 -6.89 17.48
C PHE A 3 4.58 -5.38 17.40
N SER A 4 4.58 -4.68 18.53
CA SER A 4 4.78 -3.23 18.58
C SER A 4 6.17 -2.83 18.09
N ALA A 5 7.22 -3.58 18.45
CA ALA A 5 8.57 -3.34 17.95
C ALA A 5 8.63 -3.50 16.42
N VAL A 6 8.09 -4.60 15.88
CA VAL A 6 8.05 -4.83 14.44
C VAL A 6 7.26 -3.75 13.72
N PHE A 7 6.09 -3.37 14.23
CA PHE A 7 5.27 -2.30 13.65
C PHE A 7 6.01 -0.96 13.59
N LEU A 8 6.66 -0.55 14.69
CA LEU A 8 7.43 0.70 14.73
C LEU A 8 8.59 0.70 13.74
N VAL A 9 9.29 -0.43 13.60
CA VAL A 9 10.38 -0.57 12.64
C VAL A 9 9.88 -0.57 11.21
N LEU A 10 8.77 -1.26 10.92
CA LEU A 10 8.12 -1.23 9.61
C LEU A 10 7.63 0.17 9.26
N LEU A 11 7.12 0.93 10.23
CA LEU A 11 6.68 2.32 10.07
C LEU A 11 7.86 3.26 9.78
N ALA A 12 8.95 3.13 10.53
CA ALA A 12 10.18 3.89 10.27
C ALA A 12 10.74 3.55 8.87
N GLY A 13 10.78 2.26 8.53
CA GLY A 13 11.21 1.79 7.21
C GLY A 13 10.31 2.24 6.08
N HIS A 14 9.00 2.33 6.32
CA HIS A 14 8.04 2.93 5.38
C HIS A 14 8.37 4.39 5.11
N HIS A 15 8.53 5.22 6.15
CA HIS A 15 8.86 6.63 5.95
C HIS A 15 10.24 6.84 5.30
N ALA A 16 11.24 6.02 5.66
CA ALA A 16 12.55 6.06 5.02
C ALA A 16 12.47 5.68 3.54
N GLY A 17 11.79 4.57 3.23
CA GLY A 17 11.64 4.06 1.88
C GLY A 17 10.79 4.97 0.98
N ASP A 18 9.71 5.50 1.52
CA ASP A 18 8.69 6.23 0.76
C ASP A 18 9.03 7.72 0.56
N ARG A 19 10.04 8.24 1.26
CA ARG A 19 10.44 9.66 1.15
C ARG A 19 11.93 9.88 0.95
N TRP A 20 12.77 9.23 1.76
CA TRP A 20 14.22 9.49 1.74
C TRP A 20 14.95 8.68 0.68
N ALA A 21 14.64 7.38 0.58
CA ALA A 21 15.27 6.48 -0.37
C ALA A 21 14.56 6.47 -1.75
N GLN A 22 13.30 6.93 -1.79
CA GLN A 22 12.56 7.06 -3.03
C GLN A 22 13.24 8.10 -3.95
N THR A 23 13.39 7.75 -5.22
CA THR A 23 13.87 8.69 -6.25
C THR A 23 12.74 9.52 -6.84
N ASP A 24 13.08 10.71 -7.37
CA ASP A 24 12.10 11.58 -8.06
C ASP A 24 11.36 10.85 -9.20
N ARG A 25 12.08 9.99 -9.95
CA ARG A 25 11.46 9.19 -11.02
C ARG A 25 10.41 8.25 -10.46
N GLN A 26 10.70 7.53 -9.37
CA GLN A 26 9.72 6.65 -8.72
C GLN A 26 8.51 7.47 -8.24
N ALA A 27 8.73 8.58 -7.53
CA ALA A 27 7.67 9.42 -6.99
C ALA A 27 6.72 9.95 -8.07
N THR A 28 7.29 10.47 -9.16
CA THR A 28 6.53 11.11 -10.25
C THR A 28 5.89 10.10 -11.21
N HIS A 29 6.44 8.88 -11.35
CA HIS A 29 5.98 7.93 -12.36
C HIS A 29 5.18 6.74 -11.81
N LYS A 30 5.31 6.39 -10.51
CA LYS A 30 4.69 5.16 -9.92
C LYS A 30 3.18 5.06 -10.08
N HIS A 31 2.49 6.17 -10.32
CA HIS A 31 1.04 6.24 -10.50
C HIS A 31 0.60 6.23 -11.98
N LEU A 32 1.52 6.40 -12.93
CA LEU A 32 1.19 6.51 -14.36
C LEU A 32 0.63 5.20 -14.91
N PRO A 33 -0.27 5.24 -15.91
CA PRO A 33 -0.73 4.04 -16.59
C PRO A 33 0.38 3.41 -17.45
N GLY A 34 0.21 2.12 -17.78
CA GLY A 34 1.14 1.41 -18.67
C GLY A 34 2.49 1.07 -18.06
N ARG A 35 3.35 0.44 -18.87
CA ARG A 35 4.59 -0.21 -18.43
C ARG A 35 5.50 0.69 -17.60
N ALA A 36 5.68 1.95 -18.00
CA ALA A 36 6.56 2.89 -17.30
C ALA A 36 6.14 3.10 -15.83
N GLY A 37 4.83 3.22 -15.57
CA GLY A 37 4.35 3.38 -14.20
C GLY A 37 4.40 2.09 -13.39
N TRP A 38 4.19 0.93 -14.02
CA TRP A 38 4.37 -0.37 -13.37
C TRP A 38 5.82 -0.59 -12.94
N GLU A 39 6.79 -0.31 -13.82
CA GLU A 39 8.21 -0.41 -13.51
C GLU A 39 8.63 0.57 -12.41
N ALA A 40 8.16 1.83 -12.47
CA ALA A 40 8.44 2.82 -11.44
C ALA A 40 7.86 2.41 -10.07
N CYS A 41 6.63 1.88 -10.04
CA CYS A 41 5.99 1.41 -8.82
C CYS A 41 6.68 0.14 -8.27
N ALA A 42 7.07 -0.79 -9.13
CA ALA A 42 7.80 -1.99 -8.70
C ALA A 42 9.17 -1.64 -8.11
N ALA A 43 9.92 -0.73 -8.77
CA ALA A 43 11.20 -0.25 -8.26
C ALA A 43 11.04 0.50 -6.93
N HIS A 44 9.97 1.29 -6.80
CA HIS A 44 9.60 1.96 -5.55
C HIS A 44 9.36 0.96 -4.42
N VAL A 45 8.49 -0.02 -4.65
CA VAL A 45 8.14 -1.04 -3.66
C VAL A 45 9.36 -1.88 -3.28
N ALA A 46 10.26 -2.19 -4.22
CA ALA A 46 11.52 -2.85 -3.92
C ALA A 46 12.42 -2.00 -3.00
N THR A 47 12.50 -0.69 -3.25
CA THR A 47 13.25 0.27 -2.42
C THR A 47 12.68 0.32 -1.01
N LEU A 48 11.35 0.48 -0.89
CA LEU A 48 10.64 0.47 0.39
C LEU A 48 10.88 -0.83 1.17
N THR A 49 10.71 -1.97 0.51
CA THR A 49 10.89 -3.29 1.12
C THR A 49 12.32 -3.46 1.62
N LEU A 50 13.31 -3.00 0.85
CA LEU A 50 14.71 -3.03 1.27
C LEU A 50 14.96 -2.16 2.52
N CYS A 51 14.41 -0.95 2.58
CA CYS A 51 14.51 -0.10 3.77
C CYS A 51 13.91 -0.78 5.01
N GLN A 52 12.73 -1.38 4.88
CA GLN A 52 12.10 -2.13 5.97
C GLN A 52 12.94 -3.35 6.38
N MET A 53 13.45 -4.13 5.43
CA MET A 53 14.30 -5.28 5.69
C MET A 53 15.59 -4.90 6.43
N VAL A 54 16.27 -3.82 6.00
CA VAL A 54 17.51 -3.36 6.64
C VAL A 54 17.26 -2.94 8.08
N LEU A 55 16.23 -2.14 8.34
CA LEU A 55 15.92 -1.71 9.71
C LEU A 55 15.47 -2.87 10.60
N LEU A 56 14.67 -3.81 10.06
CA LEU A 56 14.30 -5.02 10.77
C LEU A 56 15.51 -5.89 11.10
N ALA A 57 16.46 -6.03 10.19
CA ALA A 57 17.68 -6.79 10.44
C ALA A 57 18.52 -6.16 11.57
N VAL A 58 18.63 -4.82 11.60
CA VAL A 58 19.33 -4.09 12.67
C VAL A 58 18.66 -4.33 14.03
N VAL A 59 17.33 -4.21 14.11
CA VAL A 59 16.63 -4.40 15.39
C VAL A 59 16.58 -5.87 15.80
N ALA A 60 16.42 -6.81 14.86
CA ALA A 60 16.47 -8.25 15.15
C ALA A 60 17.84 -8.68 15.67
N ALA A 61 18.93 -8.04 15.23
CA ALA A 61 20.26 -8.27 15.78
C ALA A 61 20.39 -7.81 17.26
N ALA A 62 19.59 -6.84 17.70
CA ALA A 62 19.60 -6.33 19.07
C ALA A 62 18.60 -7.04 20.00
N GLU A 63 17.41 -7.38 19.50
CA GLU A 63 16.28 -7.90 20.29
C GLU A 63 15.99 -9.40 20.09
N GLY A 64 16.75 -10.06 19.22
CA GLY A 64 16.55 -11.46 18.85
C GLY A 64 15.62 -11.66 17.65
N GLY A 65 15.60 -12.89 17.14
CA GLY A 65 15.10 -13.22 15.80
C GLY A 65 13.59 -13.17 15.61
N LEU A 66 13.22 -12.95 14.36
CA LEU A 66 11.91 -13.27 13.77
C LEU A 66 12.07 -14.50 12.88
N SER A 67 10.99 -15.24 12.66
CA SER A 67 11.00 -16.31 11.66
C SER A 67 11.19 -15.70 10.26
N PRO A 68 12.23 -16.11 9.49
CA PRO A 68 12.44 -15.57 8.14
C PRO A 68 11.26 -15.83 7.21
N ALA A 69 10.56 -16.97 7.38
CA ALA A 69 9.40 -17.32 6.59
C ALA A 69 8.22 -16.37 6.87
N GLN A 70 7.88 -16.16 8.15
CA GLN A 70 6.79 -15.27 8.53
C GLN A 70 7.11 -13.81 8.20
N LEU A 71 8.37 -13.39 8.39
CA LEU A 71 8.84 -12.07 7.99
C LEU A 71 8.68 -11.84 6.48
N SER A 72 9.06 -12.83 5.66
CA SER A 72 8.90 -12.76 4.21
C SER A 72 7.43 -12.60 3.80
N VAL A 73 6.51 -13.32 4.45
CA VAL A 73 5.06 -13.18 4.19
C VAL A 73 4.56 -11.80 4.61
N GLY A 74 4.98 -11.30 5.78
CA GLY A 74 4.61 -9.96 6.25
C GLY A 74 5.09 -8.85 5.30
N LEU A 75 6.35 -8.91 4.86
CA LEU A 75 6.91 -7.98 3.88
C LEU A 75 6.22 -8.09 2.52
N ALA A 76 5.83 -9.29 2.08
CA ALA A 76 5.06 -9.46 0.86
C ALA A 76 3.67 -8.79 0.95
N VAL A 77 3.00 -8.88 2.10
CA VAL A 77 1.73 -8.17 2.35
C VAL A 77 1.93 -6.66 2.26
N THR A 78 2.98 -6.12 2.88
CA THR A 78 3.33 -4.70 2.74
C THR A 78 3.58 -4.35 1.27
N ALA A 79 4.46 -5.08 0.58
CA ALA A 79 4.84 -4.78 -0.79
C ALA A 79 3.63 -4.78 -1.76
N VAL A 80 2.76 -5.77 -1.67
CA VAL A 80 1.60 -5.91 -2.56
C VAL A 80 0.53 -4.84 -2.27
N SER A 81 0.23 -4.59 -1.00
CA SER A 81 -0.72 -3.54 -0.62
C SER A 81 -0.20 -2.16 -0.99
N HIS A 82 1.09 -1.89 -0.74
CA HIS A 82 1.76 -0.64 -1.11
C HIS A 82 1.73 -0.42 -2.61
N PHE A 83 2.07 -1.45 -3.40
CA PHE A 83 1.97 -1.40 -4.87
C PHE A 83 0.56 -1.02 -5.30
N TRP A 84 -0.47 -1.66 -4.71
CA TRP A 84 -1.86 -1.39 -5.05
C TRP A 84 -2.26 0.05 -4.72
N ILE A 85 -1.88 0.58 -3.56
CA ILE A 85 -2.20 1.95 -3.12
C ILE A 85 -1.53 2.98 -4.04
N ASP A 86 -0.24 2.79 -4.34
CA ASP A 86 0.59 3.72 -5.12
C ASP A 86 0.14 3.91 -6.57
N ARG A 87 -0.70 3.03 -7.09
CA ARG A 87 -1.31 3.21 -8.42
C ARG A 87 -2.25 4.41 -8.49
N ARG A 88 -2.60 5.04 -7.35
CA ARG A 88 -3.48 6.22 -7.16
C ARG A 88 -4.90 6.10 -7.72
N ARG A 89 -5.09 5.60 -8.95
CA ARG A 89 -6.40 5.32 -9.55
C ARG A 89 -7.20 4.32 -8.70
N THR A 90 -6.51 3.34 -8.13
CA THR A 90 -7.05 2.38 -7.15
C THR A 90 -7.51 3.07 -5.87
N LEU A 91 -6.68 3.91 -5.27
CA LEU A 91 -7.05 4.63 -4.06
C LEU A 91 -8.18 5.65 -4.32
N GLU A 92 -8.14 6.36 -5.44
CA GLU A 92 -9.20 7.31 -5.85
C GLU A 92 -10.55 6.62 -6.03
N GLY A 93 -10.56 5.48 -6.73
CA GLY A 93 -11.76 4.68 -6.90
C GLY A 93 -12.34 4.23 -5.56
N LEU A 94 -11.48 3.77 -4.65
CA LEU A 94 -11.91 3.36 -3.31
C LEU A 94 -12.48 4.56 -2.54
N ALA A 95 -11.81 5.71 -2.61
CA ALA A 95 -12.30 6.94 -2.01
C ALA A 95 -13.67 7.35 -2.55
N LYS A 96 -13.91 7.21 -3.87
CA LYS A 96 -15.21 7.46 -4.48
C LYS A 96 -16.27 6.49 -3.96
N ALA A 97 -15.98 5.20 -3.93
CA ALA A 97 -16.92 4.18 -3.46
C ALA A 97 -17.30 4.39 -1.98
N LEU A 98 -16.37 4.89 -1.16
CA LEU A 98 -16.58 5.17 0.25
C LEU A 98 -17.15 6.57 0.54
N GLY A 99 -17.51 7.35 -0.49
CA GLY A 99 -18.04 8.71 -0.32
C GLY A 99 -17.00 9.73 0.19
N ARG A 100 -15.71 9.42 0.04
CA ARG A 100 -14.56 10.25 0.49
C ARG A 100 -13.82 10.95 -0.65
N HIS A 101 -14.34 10.92 -1.88
CA HIS A 101 -13.68 11.51 -3.06
C HIS A 101 -13.35 13.00 -2.88
N GLY A 102 -14.21 13.77 -2.20
CA GLY A 102 -13.94 15.18 -1.91
C GLY A 102 -12.73 15.39 -0.99
N TYR A 103 -12.49 14.48 -0.05
CA TYR A 103 -11.26 14.50 0.78
C TYR A 103 -10.04 14.10 -0.06
N TYR A 104 -10.13 13.01 -0.83
CA TYR A 104 -9.06 12.58 -1.74
C TYR A 104 -8.58 13.70 -2.66
N ARG A 105 -9.52 14.45 -3.25
CA ARG A 105 -9.18 15.55 -4.17
C ARG A 105 -8.46 16.72 -3.49
N ARG A 106 -8.67 16.92 -2.19
CA ARG A 106 -7.99 17.97 -1.42
C ARG A 106 -6.64 17.49 -0.88
N ASP A 107 -6.58 16.24 -0.43
CA ASP A 107 -5.41 15.70 0.26
C ASP A 107 -5.23 14.19 -0.04
N ALA A 108 -4.80 13.92 -1.27
CA ALA A 108 -4.53 12.56 -1.73
C ALA A 108 -3.34 11.94 -0.97
N GLU A 109 -2.33 12.74 -0.61
CA GLU A 109 -1.13 12.27 0.07
C GLU A 109 -1.45 11.82 1.49
N ALA A 110 -2.20 12.58 2.28
CA ALA A 110 -2.54 12.13 3.64
C ALA A 110 -3.34 10.83 3.63
N MET A 111 -4.26 10.65 2.67
CA MET A 111 -5.01 9.40 2.56
C MET A 111 -4.15 8.23 2.08
N ASP A 112 -3.23 8.48 1.14
CA ASP A 112 -2.24 7.50 0.69
C ASP A 112 -1.38 6.99 1.86
N GLN A 113 -0.81 7.92 2.64
CA GLN A 113 0.01 7.58 3.78
C GLN A 113 -0.77 6.84 4.87
N ALA A 114 -1.99 7.30 5.17
CA ALA A 114 -2.85 6.60 6.13
C ALA A 114 -3.16 5.17 5.68
N ALA A 115 -3.43 4.96 4.38
CA ALA A 115 -3.70 3.63 3.84
C ALA A 115 -2.47 2.70 3.99
N HIS A 116 -1.27 3.19 3.70
CA HIS A 116 -0.03 2.41 3.87
C HIS A 116 0.20 2.01 5.33
N VAL A 117 0.06 2.96 6.27
CA VAL A 117 0.24 2.70 7.71
C VAL A 117 -0.75 1.65 8.23
N VAL A 118 -2.01 1.67 7.77
CA VAL A 118 -3.01 0.65 8.12
C VAL A 118 -2.54 -0.75 7.72
N TRP A 119 -1.90 -0.89 6.55
CA TRP A 119 -1.40 -2.18 6.05
C TRP A 119 -0.14 -2.68 6.77
N LEU A 120 0.59 -1.83 7.49
CA LEU A 120 1.71 -2.26 8.33
C LEU A 120 1.24 -3.08 9.54
N VAL A 121 -0.01 -2.91 9.99
CA VAL A 121 -0.59 -3.67 11.10
C VAL A 121 -0.65 -5.18 10.79
N PRO A 122 -1.36 -5.65 9.74
CA PRO A 122 -1.37 -7.07 9.42
C PRO A 122 0.02 -7.59 9.05
N ALA A 123 0.89 -6.79 8.41
CA ALA A 123 2.26 -7.20 8.12
C ALA A 123 3.06 -7.52 9.40
N ALA A 124 2.98 -6.64 10.41
CA ALA A 124 3.61 -6.87 11.71
C ALA A 124 3.00 -8.08 12.43
N LEU A 125 1.67 -8.23 12.43
CA LEU A 125 0.99 -9.39 13.01
C LEU A 125 1.44 -10.72 12.40
N ILE A 126 1.55 -10.77 11.06
CA ILE A 126 2.02 -11.94 10.32
C ILE A 126 3.46 -12.26 10.70
N ALA A 127 4.34 -11.25 10.71
CA ALA A 127 5.76 -11.43 11.03
C ALA A 127 5.98 -11.91 12.47
N THR A 128 5.08 -11.59 13.40
CA THR A 128 5.14 -12.00 14.80
C THR A 128 4.12 -13.09 15.17
N ALA A 129 3.50 -13.74 14.19
CA ALA A 129 2.45 -14.71 14.46
C ALA A 129 3.00 -15.91 15.27
N PRO A 130 2.20 -16.51 16.17
CA PRO A 130 2.66 -17.61 17.01
C PRO A 130 2.94 -18.91 16.23
N SER A 131 2.46 -19.03 14.99
CA SER A 131 2.73 -20.17 14.12
C SER A 131 2.62 -19.80 12.64
N ALA A 132 3.20 -20.64 11.77
CA ALA A 132 3.07 -20.51 10.32
C ALA A 132 1.60 -20.61 9.86
N ALA A 133 0.79 -21.47 10.49
CA ALA A 133 -0.62 -21.60 10.16
C ALA A 133 -1.40 -20.31 10.42
N VAL A 134 -1.15 -19.65 11.56
CA VAL A 134 -1.78 -18.35 11.89
C VAL A 134 -1.29 -17.27 10.91
N ALA A 135 0.00 -17.22 10.60
CA ALA A 135 0.55 -16.29 9.61
C ALA A 135 -0.11 -16.44 8.24
N LEU A 136 -0.26 -17.67 7.75
CA LEU A 136 -0.90 -17.96 6.47
C LEU A 136 -2.40 -17.62 6.47
N ALA A 137 -3.11 -17.90 7.57
CA ALA A 137 -4.51 -17.52 7.70
C ALA A 137 -4.70 -16.00 7.66
N MET A 138 -3.85 -15.25 8.37
CA MET A 138 -3.84 -13.79 8.33
C MET A 138 -3.50 -13.25 6.93
N ALA A 139 -2.51 -13.84 6.25
CA ALA A 139 -2.16 -13.48 4.88
C ALA A 139 -3.32 -13.77 3.90
N GLY A 140 -4.02 -14.89 4.06
CA GLY A 140 -5.24 -15.19 3.30
C GLY A 140 -6.33 -14.14 3.53
N GLY A 141 -6.54 -13.72 4.78
CA GLY A 141 -7.43 -12.60 5.11
C GLY A 141 -7.03 -11.30 4.44
N CYS A 142 -5.74 -10.98 4.40
CA CYS A 142 -5.21 -9.82 3.68
C CYS A 142 -5.54 -9.85 2.19
N VAL A 143 -5.40 -11.01 1.54
CA VAL A 143 -5.77 -11.17 0.12
C VAL A 143 -7.26 -10.89 -0.09
N LEU A 144 -8.13 -11.39 0.78
CA LEU A 144 -9.57 -11.15 0.69
C LEU A 144 -9.92 -9.67 0.88
N VAL A 145 -9.31 -8.99 1.86
CA VAL A 145 -9.50 -7.55 2.09
C VAL A 145 -9.05 -6.75 0.88
N LEU A 146 -7.86 -7.03 0.35
CA LEU A 146 -7.34 -6.31 -0.82
C LEU A 146 -8.20 -6.55 -2.06
N ALA A 147 -8.70 -7.78 -2.26
CA ALA A 147 -9.63 -8.10 -3.35
C ALA A 147 -10.95 -7.32 -3.22
N ALA A 148 -11.51 -7.21 -2.00
CA ALA A 148 -12.70 -6.42 -1.73
C ALA A 148 -12.46 -4.91 -1.95
N MET A 149 -11.31 -4.39 -1.52
CA MET A 149 -10.90 -3.00 -1.77
C MET A 149 -10.80 -2.72 -3.27
N GLU A 150 -10.22 -3.64 -4.04
CA GLU A 150 -10.11 -3.51 -5.49
C GLU A 150 -11.47 -3.60 -6.20
N ASP A 151 -12.40 -4.43 -5.73
CA ASP A 151 -13.77 -4.45 -6.25
C ASP A 151 -14.52 -3.14 -5.99
N LEU A 152 -14.48 -2.64 -4.75
CA LEU A 152 -15.04 -1.34 -4.39
C LEU A 152 -14.41 -0.23 -5.22
N SER A 153 -13.09 -0.28 -5.38
CA SER A 153 -12.38 0.70 -6.18
C SER A 153 -12.82 0.68 -7.64
N ARG A 154 -12.98 -0.49 -8.26
CA ARG A 154 -13.53 -0.62 -9.62
C ARG A 154 -14.88 0.06 -9.75
N ARG A 155 -15.81 -0.19 -8.83
CA ARG A 155 -17.15 0.45 -8.83
C ARG A 155 -17.03 1.97 -8.75
N GLY A 156 -16.14 2.47 -7.88
CA GLY A 156 -15.88 3.90 -7.75
C GLY A 156 -15.31 4.52 -9.04
N ARG A 157 -14.34 3.86 -9.69
CA ARG A 157 -13.77 4.32 -10.97
C ARG A 157 -14.83 4.38 -12.07
N THR A 158 -15.68 3.37 -12.21
CA THR A 158 -16.78 3.37 -13.17
C THR A 158 -17.74 4.54 -12.94
N ALA A 159 -18.05 4.86 -11.67
CA ALA A 159 -18.90 6.00 -11.33
C ALA A 159 -18.25 7.36 -11.69
N LEU A 160 -16.93 7.49 -11.52
CA LEU A 160 -16.18 8.69 -11.94
C LEU A 160 -16.23 8.87 -13.46
N GLU A 161 -16.01 7.78 -14.21
CA GLU A 161 -16.04 7.80 -15.68
C GLU A 161 -17.43 8.18 -16.21
N ALA A 162 -18.50 7.66 -15.61
CA ALA A 162 -19.87 8.02 -15.98
C ALA A 162 -20.17 9.52 -15.73
N THR A 163 -19.72 10.05 -14.58
CA THR A 163 -19.89 11.48 -14.23
C THR A 163 -19.14 12.39 -15.21
N SER A 164 -17.92 12.00 -15.58
CA SER A 164 -17.09 12.75 -16.54
C SER A 164 -17.75 12.82 -17.92
N LYS A 165 -18.25 11.69 -18.45
CA LYS A 165 -18.96 11.64 -19.74
C LYS A 165 -20.22 12.51 -19.75
N ALA A 166 -21.02 12.47 -18.68
CA ALA A 166 -22.22 13.29 -18.57
C ALA A 166 -21.89 14.79 -18.61
N SER A 167 -20.84 15.22 -17.89
CA SER A 167 -20.40 16.62 -17.85
C SER A 167 -19.89 17.12 -19.21
N ALA A 168 -19.16 16.26 -19.94
CA ALA A 168 -18.69 16.58 -21.29
C ALA A 168 -19.84 16.74 -22.30
N SER A 169 -20.85 15.87 -22.24
CA SER A 169 -22.05 15.97 -23.09
C SER A 169 -22.85 17.24 -22.81
N ALA A 170 -23.00 17.63 -21.54
CA ALA A 170 -23.68 18.87 -21.17
C ALA A 170 -22.94 20.12 -21.68
N SER A 171 -21.61 20.10 -21.70
CA SER A 171 -20.79 21.21 -22.20
C SER A 171 -20.81 21.34 -23.73
N ALA A 172 -21.12 20.26 -24.46
CA ALA A 172 -21.20 20.26 -25.92
C ALA A 172 -22.58 20.66 -26.48
N THR A 173 -23.57 20.84 -25.61
CA THR A 173 -24.97 21.20 -25.96
C THR A 173 -25.31 22.66 -25.64
N VAL A 174 -24.34 23.43 -25.16
CA VAL A 174 -24.40 24.88 -24.89
C VAL A 174 -23.47 25.59 -25.86
#